data_AF-A0A0F9TNC1-F1
#
_entry.id   AF-A0A0F9TNC1-F1
#
_cell.length_a   1.000
_cell.length_b   1.000
_cell.length_c   1.000
_cell.angle_alpha   90.00
_cell.angle_beta   90.00
_cell.angle_gamma   90.00
#
_symmetry.space_group_name_H-M   'P 1'
#
loop_
_entity.id
_entity.type
_entity.pdbx_description
1 polymer ?
#
loop_
_entity_poly.entity_id
_entity_poly.type
_entity_poly.pdbx_seq_one_letter_code
_entity_poly.pdbx_strand_id
1 'polypeptide(L)'
;MILLAHPNVPTCDDCKHWMYDSKTWQRNKRGTRFVRRPQHVKPPCRACPKCQDEKTPSPAVGQRNTLNRRNQETLQRFHEHQAAGGPVDDPITRKNFGIIQQMFDVYQRSQARAIIEVMASR
;
A
#
# COMPACT_ATOMS: atom_id res chain seq x y z
N MET A 1 -1.17 5.44 10.83
CA MET A 1 -1.05 4.08 10.28
C MET A 1 -0.55 4.22 8.86
N ILE A 2 0.66 3.72 8.55
CA ILE A 2 1.18 3.76 7.17
C ILE A 2 0.40 2.70 6.39
N LEU A 3 -0.55 3.13 5.58
CA LEU A 3 -1.26 2.28 4.63
C LEU A 3 -0.27 1.88 3.53
N LEU A 4 0.53 0.85 3.81
CA LEU A 4 1.34 0.14 2.82
C LEU A 4 0.48 0.00 1.56
N ALA A 5 1.00 0.51 0.44
CA ALA A 5 0.29 0.64 -0.82
C ALA A 5 -0.57 -0.61 -1.05
N HIS A 6 -1.89 -0.47 -1.02
CA HIS A 6 -2.79 -1.59 -1.27
C HIS A 6 -2.35 -2.22 -2.61
N PRO A 7 -1.86 -3.47 -2.63
CA PRO A 7 -1.03 -3.98 -3.73
C PRO A 7 -1.78 -3.98 -5.08
N ASN A 8 -3.10 -4.12 -5.02
CA ASN A 8 -3.97 -4.10 -6.18
C ASN A 8 -4.41 -2.69 -6.62
N VAL A 9 -4.02 -1.61 -5.92
CA VAL A 9 -4.44 -0.24 -6.22
C VAL A 9 -3.29 0.52 -6.90
N PRO A 10 -3.49 1.07 -8.11
CA PRO A 10 -2.46 1.76 -8.87
C PRO A 10 -1.89 2.97 -8.11
N THR A 11 -0.69 3.42 -8.49
CA THR A 11 -0.10 4.64 -7.91
C THR A 11 -0.97 5.86 -8.22
N CYS A 12 -0.88 6.92 -7.40
CA CYS A 12 -1.66 8.13 -7.66
C CYS A 12 -1.32 8.77 -9.02
N ASP A 13 -0.05 8.68 -9.43
CA ASP A 13 0.40 9.16 -10.74
C ASP A 13 -0.21 8.34 -11.88
N ASP A 14 -0.21 7.03 -11.75
CA ASP A 14 -0.79 6.15 -12.75
C ASP A 14 -2.32 6.31 -12.85
N CYS A 15 -2.99 6.51 -11.70
CA CYS A 15 -4.43 6.79 -11.63
C CYS A 15 -4.82 8.13 -12.27
N LYS A 16 -3.90 9.11 -12.31
CA LYS A 16 -4.07 10.40 -13.00
C LYS A 16 -4.11 10.23 -14.52
N HIS A 17 -3.38 9.26 -15.06
CA HIS A 17 -3.24 9.08 -16.51
C HIS A 17 -4.25 8.11 -17.12
N TRP A 18 -4.74 7.12 -16.36
CA TRP A 18 -5.58 6.04 -16.89
C TRP A 18 -6.94 5.92 -16.20
N MET A 19 -7.92 5.40 -16.94
CA MET A 19 -9.23 5.01 -16.41
C MET A 19 -9.16 3.63 -15.77
N TYR A 20 -9.76 3.50 -14.60
CA TYR A 20 -9.76 2.29 -13.78
C TYR A 20 -11.20 1.92 -13.41
N ASP A 21 -11.46 0.62 -13.32
CA ASP A 21 -12.63 0.08 -12.62
C ASP A 21 -12.43 0.29 -11.11
N SER A 22 -13.40 0.93 -10.44
CA SER A 22 -13.29 1.27 -9.01
C SER A 22 -13.46 0.09 -8.05
N LYS A 23 -13.94 -1.06 -8.53
CA LYS A 23 -14.07 -2.29 -7.75
C LYS A 23 -12.82 -3.15 -7.89
N THR A 24 -12.34 -3.35 -9.12
CA THR A 24 -11.23 -4.26 -9.41
C THR A 24 -9.88 -3.58 -9.50
N TRP A 25 -9.84 -2.25 -9.61
CA TRP A 25 -8.63 -1.45 -9.81
C TRP A 25 -7.80 -1.85 -11.02
N GLN A 26 -8.42 -2.48 -12.03
CA GLN A 26 -7.81 -2.81 -13.30
C GLN A 26 -8.00 -1.68 -14.33
N ARG A 27 -7.02 -1.49 -15.22
CA ARG A 27 -7.09 -0.48 -16.30
C ARG A 27 -8.21 -0.83 -17.27
N ASN A 28 -9.09 0.12 -17.55
CA ASN A 28 -10.10 -0.03 -18.59
C ASN A 28 -9.42 -0.13 -19.96
N LYS A 29 -9.86 -1.09 -20.76
CA LYS A 29 -9.41 -1.29 -22.15
C LYS A 29 -10.53 -0.92 -23.12
N ARG A 30 -10.15 -0.32 -24.25
CA ARG A 30 -11.00 -0.16 -25.43
C ARG A 30 -10.27 -0.82 -26.60
N GLY A 31 -10.74 -2.00 -27.01
CA GLY A 31 -9.98 -2.89 -27.89
C GLY A 31 -8.66 -3.32 -27.24
N THR A 32 -7.54 -3.09 -27.91
CA THR A 32 -6.21 -3.47 -27.42
C THR A 32 -5.51 -2.37 -26.61
N ARG A 33 -6.07 -1.17 -26.52
CA ARG A 33 -5.43 -0.01 -25.86
C ARG A 33 -6.07 0.30 -24.50
N PHE A 34 -5.25 0.73 -23.55
CA PHE A 34 -5.74 1.27 -22.29
C PHE A 34 -6.38 2.65 -22.50
N VAL A 35 -7.48 2.90 -21.80
CA VAL A 35 -8.22 4.15 -21.91
C VAL A 35 -7.54 5.21 -21.04
N ARG A 36 -7.01 6.26 -21.69
CA ARG A 36 -6.50 7.43 -20.98
C ARG A 36 -7.63 8.17 -20.29
N ARG A 37 -7.33 8.73 -19.12
CA ARG A 37 -8.24 9.62 -18.41
C ARG A 37 -8.37 10.93 -19.19
N PRO A 38 -9.59 11.39 -19.53
CA PRO A 38 -9.78 12.68 -20.18
C PRO A 38 -9.26 13.83 -19.30
N GLN A 39 -8.80 14.91 -19.92
CA GLN A 39 -8.45 16.12 -19.19
C GLN A 39 -9.65 16.61 -18.37
N HIS A 40 -9.41 17.08 -17.15
CA HIS A 40 -10.41 17.56 -16.18
C HIS A 40 -11.29 16.51 -15.49
N VAL A 41 -11.22 15.22 -15.89
CA VAL A 41 -11.92 14.16 -15.14
C VAL A 41 -11.14 13.82 -13.88
N LYS A 42 -11.77 13.97 -12.71
CA LYS A 42 -11.13 13.66 -11.42
C LYS A 42 -10.81 12.15 -11.32
N PRO A 43 -9.68 11.76 -10.70
CA PRO A 43 -9.42 10.37 -10.36
C PRO A 43 -10.46 9.83 -9.36
N PRO A 44 -10.69 8.51 -9.29
CA PRO A 44 -11.62 7.88 -8.35
C PRO A 44 -11.10 7.90 -6.91
N CYS A 45 -10.50 9.01 -6.47
CA CYS A 45 -9.99 9.19 -5.11
C CYS A 45 -11.09 9.01 -4.05
N ARG A 46 -12.35 9.32 -4.39
CA ARG A 46 -13.51 9.16 -3.48
C ARG A 46 -13.71 7.75 -2.94
N ALA A 47 -13.32 6.73 -3.72
CA ALA A 47 -13.40 5.32 -3.30
C ALA A 47 -12.01 4.70 -3.10
N CYS A 48 -10.95 5.52 -3.11
CA CYS A 48 -9.59 5.02 -3.06
C CYS A 48 -9.30 4.45 -1.67
N PRO A 49 -8.85 3.18 -1.57
CA PRO A 49 -8.42 2.59 -0.30
C PRO A 49 -7.28 3.37 0.37
N LYS A 50 -6.49 4.10 -0.43
CA LYS A 50 -5.38 4.95 0.07
C LYS A 50 -5.85 6.26 0.72
N CYS A 51 -7.14 6.59 0.63
CA CYS A 51 -7.74 7.78 1.22
C CYS A 51 -8.88 7.40 2.19
N GLN A 52 -8.91 6.15 2.67
CA GLN A 52 -9.86 5.74 3.71
C GLN A 52 -9.73 6.68 4.91
N ASP A 53 -10.88 7.05 5.48
CA ASP A 53 -11.06 7.94 6.64
C ASP A 53 -10.94 9.46 6.39
N GLU A 54 -10.72 9.90 5.16
CA GLU A 54 -10.56 11.33 4.86
C GLU A 54 -11.84 11.97 4.30
N LYS A 55 -12.28 13.07 4.93
CA LYS A 55 -13.48 13.83 4.51
C LYS A 55 -13.39 14.32 3.06
N THR A 56 -12.18 14.66 2.61
CA THR A 56 -11.92 15.14 1.26
C THR A 56 -10.78 14.32 0.62
N PRO A 57 -11.11 13.20 -0.04
CA PRO A 57 -10.11 12.34 -0.63
C PRO A 57 -9.39 13.03 -1.80
N SER A 58 -8.06 13.03 -1.77
CA SER A 58 -7.22 13.67 -2.78
C SER A 58 -5.96 12.87 -3.10
N PRO A 59 -5.32 13.10 -4.26
CA PRO A 59 -4.02 12.49 -4.57
C PRO A 59 -2.94 12.80 -3.53
N ALA A 60 -2.96 14.01 -2.96
CA ALA A 60 -2.01 14.43 -1.93
C ALA A 60 -2.13 13.58 -0.66
N VAL A 61 -3.37 13.25 -0.26
CA VAL A 61 -3.65 12.34 0.86
C VAL A 61 -3.13 10.93 0.56
N GLY A 62 -3.44 10.38 -0.61
CA GLY A 62 -2.95 9.04 -0.99
C GLY A 62 -1.42 8.95 -1.06
N GLN A 63 -0.74 10.03 -1.45
CA GLN A 63 0.73 10.12 -1.45
C GLN A 63 1.32 10.14 -0.04
N ARG A 64 0.68 10.79 0.95
CA ARG A 64 1.12 10.76 2.35
C ARG A 64 1.14 9.35 2.93
N ASN A 65 0.26 8.50 2.42
CA ASN A 65 0.17 7.09 2.80
C ASN A 65 1.16 6.19 2.03
N THR A 66 1.92 6.74 1.08
CA THR A 66 2.96 6.00 0.35
C THR A 66 4.30 6.13 1.08
N LEU A 67 5.11 5.07 1.07
CA LEU A 67 6.48 5.13 1.59
C LEU A 67 7.31 6.10 0.73
N ASN A 68 7.98 7.06 1.38
CA ASN A 68 9.00 7.87 0.72
C ASN A 68 10.26 7.03 0.45
N ARG A 69 11.19 7.57 -0.36
CA ARG A 69 12.43 6.86 -0.75
C ARG A 69 13.23 6.36 0.46
N ARG A 70 13.38 7.16 1.50
CA ARG A 70 14.14 6.78 2.72
C ARG A 70 13.48 5.60 3.44
N ASN A 71 12.15 5.61 3.53
CA ASN A 71 11.41 4.53 4.16
C ASN A 71 11.42 3.26 3.29
N GLN A 72 11.40 3.39 1.96
CA GLN A 72 11.56 2.26 1.04
C GLN A 72 12.94 1.62 1.21
N GLU A 73 14.01 2.42 1.23
CA GLU A 73 15.39 1.94 1.46
C GLU A 73 15.51 1.28 2.84
N THR A 74 14.87 1.84 3.88
CA THR A 74 14.85 1.24 5.22
C THR A 74 14.13 -0.11 5.24
N LEU A 75 12.97 -0.21 4.56
CA LEU A 75 12.23 -1.46 4.45
C LEU A 75 13.00 -2.52 3.65
N GLN A 76 13.68 -2.11 2.58
CA GLN A 76 14.54 -3.00 1.80
C GLN A 76 15.68 -3.56 2.67
N ARG A 77 16.39 -2.70 3.40
CA ARG A 77 17.45 -3.12 4.32
C ARG A 77 16.94 -4.05 5.43
N PHE A 78 15.71 -3.81 5.91
CA PHE A 78 15.07 -4.70 6.86
C PHE A 78 14.87 -6.11 6.28
N HIS A 79 14.41 -6.23 5.02
CA HIS A 79 14.27 -7.51 4.35
C HIS A 79 15.60 -8.19 4.08
N GLU A 80 16.62 -7.44 3.64
CA GLU A 80 17.99 -7.95 3.46
C GLU A 80 18.53 -8.51 4.79
N HIS A 81 18.30 -7.81 5.89
CA HIS A 81 18.71 -8.25 7.21
C HIS A 81 17.95 -9.49 7.71
N GLN A 82 16.63 -9.56 7.50
CA GLN A 82 15.84 -10.75 7.81
C GLN A 82 16.34 -11.99 7.04
N ALA A 83 16.80 -11.81 5.80
CA ALA A 83 17.34 -12.90 5.00
C ALA A 83 18.78 -13.30 5.39
N ALA A 84 19.65 -12.31 5.67
CA ALA A 84 21.06 -12.56 5.98
C ALA A 84 21.33 -12.93 7.45
N GLY A 85 20.49 -12.46 8.38
CA GLY A 85 20.67 -12.59 9.82
C GLY A 85 21.76 -11.66 10.39
N GLY A 86 22.10 -11.88 11.66
CA GLY A 86 23.15 -11.15 12.38
C GLY A 86 22.64 -10.05 13.32
N PRO A 87 23.53 -9.41 14.09
CA PRO A 87 23.16 -8.28 14.94
C PRO A 87 23.02 -6.98 14.12
N VAL A 88 22.13 -6.09 14.54
CA VAL A 88 22.07 -4.70 14.06
C VAL A 88 22.74 -3.81 15.09
N ASP A 89 23.96 -3.36 14.81
CA ASP A 89 24.77 -2.61 15.78
C ASP A 89 24.30 -1.16 15.96
N ASP A 90 23.82 -0.53 14.88
CA ASP A 90 23.34 0.85 14.92
C ASP A 90 22.00 0.97 15.68
N PRO A 91 21.91 1.77 16.75
CA PRO A 91 20.70 1.89 17.57
C PRO A 91 19.50 2.45 16.80
N ILE A 92 19.73 3.33 15.81
CA ILE A 92 18.65 3.92 15.00
C ILE A 92 18.05 2.84 14.09
N THR A 93 18.90 2.10 13.39
CA THR A 93 18.49 1.00 12.50
C THR A 93 17.80 -0.10 13.30
N ARG A 94 18.31 -0.46 14.48
CA ARG A 94 17.68 -1.44 15.37
C ARG A 94 16.28 -1.02 15.78
N LYS A 95 16.11 0.26 16.16
CA LYS A 95 14.79 0.81 16.49
C LYS A 95 13.85 0.77 15.29
N ASN A 96 14.30 1.20 14.11
CA ASN A 96 13.50 1.19 12.89
C ASN A 96 13.06 -0.23 12.50
N PHE A 97 13.97 -1.20 12.55
CA PHE A 97 13.68 -2.60 12.25
C PHE A 97 12.71 -3.19 13.28
N GLY A 98 12.85 -2.87 14.56
CA GLY A 98 11.89 -3.28 15.59
C GLY A 98 10.48 -2.75 15.32
N ILE A 99 10.34 -1.47 14.93
CA ILE A 99 9.03 -0.90 14.55
C ILE A 99 8.44 -1.62 13.34
N ILE A 100 9.26 -1.86 12.30
CA ILE A 100 8.83 -2.57 11.10
C ILE A 100 8.38 -4.00 11.44
N GLN A 101 9.15 -4.73 12.25
CA GLN A 101 8.80 -6.07 12.72
C GLN A 101 7.46 -6.08 13.45
N GLN A 102 7.26 -5.17 14.41
CA GLN A 102 6.00 -5.06 15.14
C GLN A 102 4.80 -4.84 14.21
N MET A 103 4.96 -4.03 13.15
CA MET A 103 3.91 -3.83 12.15
C MET A 103 3.59 -5.13 11.39
N PHE A 104 4.60 -5.90 10.97
CA PHE A 104 4.40 -7.19 10.32
C PHE A 104 3.76 -8.21 11.27
N ASP A 105 4.17 -8.26 12.54
CA ASP A 105 3.59 -9.17 13.52
C ASP A 105 2.10 -8.89 13.78
N VAL A 106 1.71 -7.61 13.84
CA VAL A 106 0.30 -7.22 13.95
C VAL A 106 -0.47 -7.67 12.70
N TYR A 107 0.08 -7.43 11.51
CA TYR A 107 -0.54 -7.82 10.25
C TYR A 107 -0.72 -9.35 10.14
N GLN A 108 0.33 -10.13 10.43
CA GLN A 108 0.28 -11.59 10.40
C GLN A 108 -0.76 -12.14 11.38
N ARG A 109 -0.84 -11.58 12.60
CA ARG A 109 -1.88 -11.96 13.57
C ARG A 109 -3.29 -11.67 13.08
N SER A 110 -3.51 -10.51 12.43
CA SER A 110 -4.83 -10.20 11.85
C SER A 110 -5.22 -11.18 10.73
N GLN A 111 -4.27 -11.59 9.89
CA GLN A 111 -4.52 -12.56 8.82
C GLN A 111 -4.82 -13.94 9.37
N ALA A 112 -4.03 -14.41 10.35
CA ALA A 112 -4.25 -15.69 11.01
C ALA A 112 -5.65 -15.75 11.66
N ARG A 113 -6.07 -14.67 12.32
CA ARG A 113 -7.41 -14.56 12.90
C ARG A 113 -8.51 -14.65 11.85
N ALA A 114 -8.38 -13.93 10.73
CA ALA A 114 -9.36 -13.97 9.65
C ALA A 114 -9.50 -15.38 9.05
N ILE A 115 -8.38 -16.10 8.90
CA ILE A 115 -8.40 -17.51 8.42
C ILE A 115 -9.14 -18.41 9.42
N ILE A 116 -8.87 -18.28 10.72
CA ILE A 116 -9.53 -19.08 11.76
C ILE A 116 -11.04 -18.82 11.77
N GLU A 117 -11.47 -17.56 11.67
CA GLU A 117 -12.90 -17.19 11.64
C GLU A 117 -13.61 -17.81 10.42
N VAL A 118 -12.96 -17.81 9.24
CA VAL A 118 -13.49 -18.47 8.03
C VAL A 118 -13.57 -19.99 8.20
N MET A 119 -12.58 -20.61 8.83
CA MET A 119 -12.58 -22.06 9.09
C MET A 119 -13.62 -22.48 10.12
N ALA A 120 -13.87 -21.66 11.15
CA ALA A 120 -14.85 -21.92 12.20
C ALA A 120 -16.31 -21.65 11.78
N SER A 121 -16.52 -20.95 10.65
CA SER A 121 -17.86 -20.64 10.11
C SER A 121 -18.38 -21.71 9.12
N ARG A 122 -17.76 -22.90 9.08
CA ARG A 122 -18.15 -24.05 8.28
C ARG A 122 -18.61 -25.18 9.19
#